data_AF-A0A7D4W9V6-F1
#
_entry.id   AF-A0A7D4W9V6-F1
#
_cell.length_a   1.000
_cell.length_b   1.000
_cell.length_c   1.000
_cell.angle_alpha   90.00
_cell.angle_beta   90.00
_cell.angle_gamma   90.00
#
_symmetry.space_group_name_H-M   'P 1'
#
loop_
_entity.id
_entity.type
_entity.pdbx_description
1 polymer ?
#
loop_
_entity_poly.entity_id
_entity_poly.type
_entity_poly.pdbx_seq_one_letter_code
_entity_poly.pdbx_strand_id
1 'polypeptide(L)'
;SLQDYISVKEKYAKYLPHSAGRYAHKRFRKAQCPIVERLTNSLMMHGRNNGKKLMAVRIVKHAFEIIHLLTGENPLQVLVTAIINSGPREDSTRIGRAGTVRRQA
;
A
#
# COMPACT_ATOMS: atom_id res chain seq x y z
N SER A 1 9.53 -1.09 13.42
CA SER A 1 9.85 -0.38 12.15
C SER A 1 8.62 -0.04 11.31
N LEU A 2 7.66 -0.95 11.13
CA LEU A 2 6.48 -0.72 10.24
C LEU A 2 5.35 0.12 10.86
N GLN A 3 5.29 0.23 12.19
CA GLN A 3 4.15 0.81 12.91
C GLN A 3 3.85 2.27 12.54
N ASP A 4 4.86 3.08 12.22
CA ASP A 4 4.66 4.47 11.79
C ASP A 4 4.37 4.62 10.29
N TYR A 5 4.66 3.58 9.51
CA TYR A 5 4.49 3.57 8.06
C TYR A 5 3.22 2.83 7.61
N ILE A 6 2.52 2.19 8.55
CA ILE A 6 1.18 1.61 8.35
C ILE A 6 0.16 2.53 9.03
N SER A 7 -0.56 3.29 8.22
CA SER A 7 -1.49 4.34 8.61
C SER A 7 -2.88 3.77 8.93
N VAL A 8 -3.01 3.12 10.08
CA VAL A 8 -4.28 2.63 10.65
C VAL A 8 -4.66 3.42 11.93
N LYS A 9 -3.88 4.46 12.26
CA LYS A 9 -4.14 5.33 13.42
C LYS A 9 -5.43 6.14 13.22
N GLU A 10 -6.14 6.41 14.32
CA GLU A 10 -7.43 7.13 14.34
C GLU A 10 -7.42 8.46 13.56
N LYS A 11 -6.31 9.20 13.64
CA LYS A 11 -6.10 10.45 12.89
C LYS A 11 -6.31 10.33 11.37
N TYR A 12 -6.10 9.13 10.82
CA TYR A 12 -6.21 8.83 9.39
C TYR A 12 -7.42 7.95 9.07
N ALA A 13 -8.31 7.71 10.04
CA ALA A 13 -9.54 6.96 9.82
C ALA A 13 -10.44 7.72 8.85
N LYS A 14 -10.87 7.03 7.78
CA LYS A 14 -11.80 7.55 6.77
C LYS A 14 -12.78 6.46 6.42
N TYR A 15 -14.05 6.83 6.23
CA TYR A 15 -15.10 5.91 5.77
C TYR A 15 -14.84 5.38 4.35
N LEU A 16 -14.26 6.23 3.50
CA LEU A 16 -13.94 5.88 2.12
C LEU A 16 -12.43 6.02 1.88
N PRO A 17 -11.80 5.10 1.12
CA PRO A 17 -10.40 5.21 0.70
C PRO A 17 -10.21 6.22 -0.46
N HIS A 18 -10.86 7.38 -0.33
CA HIS A 18 -10.82 8.50 -1.26
C HIS A 18 -10.68 9.82 -0.50
N SER A 19 -9.44 10.19 -0.14
CA SER A 19 -9.18 11.31 0.78
C SER A 19 -8.97 12.67 0.13
N ALA A 20 -8.78 12.73 -1.19
CA ALA A 20 -8.24 13.89 -1.92
C ALA A 20 -6.92 14.46 -1.33
N GLY A 21 -6.19 13.67 -0.54
CA GLY A 21 -5.00 14.11 0.17
C GLY A 21 -3.80 14.34 -0.75
N ARG A 22 -3.09 15.47 -0.54
CA ARG A 22 -1.87 15.81 -1.29
C ARG A 22 -0.62 15.17 -0.67
N TYR A 23 -0.53 13.84 -0.79
CA TYR A 23 0.56 13.06 -0.18
C TYR A 23 1.88 13.07 -0.96
N ALA A 24 1.88 13.55 -2.21
CA ALA A 24 3.07 13.62 -3.06
C ALA A 24 3.93 14.88 -2.83
N HIS A 25 3.38 15.93 -2.21
CA HIS A 25 4.00 17.25 -2.13
C HIS A 25 5.29 17.32 -1.29
N LYS A 26 5.48 16.42 -0.31
CA LYS A 26 6.68 16.41 0.55
C LYS A 26 7.13 14.98 0.82
N ARG A 27 8.45 14.78 0.94
CA ARG A 27 9.04 13.50 1.36
C ARG A 27 8.36 13.02 2.65
N PHE A 28 8.08 11.73 2.74
CA PHE A 28 7.39 11.06 3.86
C PHE A 28 5.89 11.34 4.06
N ARG A 29 5.25 12.27 3.32
CA ARG A 29 3.77 12.43 3.42
C ARG A 29 2.99 11.20 2.97
N LYS A 30 3.59 10.34 2.14
CA LYS A 30 3.02 9.03 1.77
C LYS A 30 2.80 8.10 2.98
N ALA A 31 3.55 8.26 4.07
CA ALA A 31 3.34 7.49 5.30
C ALA A 31 2.00 7.84 5.99
N GLN A 32 1.49 9.06 5.78
CA GLN A 32 0.24 9.54 6.35
C GLN A 32 -1.00 9.15 5.53
N CYS A 33 -0.81 8.65 4.30
CA CYS A 33 -1.91 8.21 3.44
C CYS A 33 -2.49 6.90 3.96
N PRO A 34 -3.81 6.78 4.22
CA PRO A 34 -4.44 5.55 4.70
C PRO A 34 -4.01 4.30 3.91
N ILE A 35 -3.76 3.18 4.58
CA ILE A 35 -3.19 1.99 3.92
C ILE A 35 -4.09 1.46 2.80
N VAL A 36 -5.41 1.47 3.01
CA VAL A 36 -6.41 1.06 2.02
C VAL A 36 -6.38 1.97 0.79
N GLU A 37 -6.13 3.28 0.98
CA GLU A 37 -6.01 4.22 -0.13
C GLU A 37 -4.70 4.02 -0.92
N ARG A 38 -3.62 3.58 -0.27
CA ARG A 38 -2.40 3.18 -0.97
C ARG A 38 -2.65 1.94 -1.85
N LEU A 39 -3.41 0.97 -1.35
CA LEU A 39 -3.81 -0.21 -2.12
C LEU A 39 -4.66 0.19 -3.35
N THR A 40 -5.69 1.01 -3.17
CA THR A 40 -6.55 1.44 -4.28
C THR A 40 -5.78 2.23 -5.35
N ASN A 41 -4.84 3.09 -4.95
CA ASN A 41 -3.99 3.81 -5.90
C ASN A 41 -3.06 2.88 -6.69
N SER A 42 -2.55 1.81 -6.07
CA SER A 42 -1.63 0.86 -6.71
C SER A 42 -2.36 -0.05 -7.71
N LEU A 43 -3.63 -0.37 -7.48
CA LEU A 43 -4.47 -1.17 -8.40
C LEU A 43 -4.71 -0.50 -9.76
N MET A 44 -4.56 0.82 -9.87
CA MET A 44 -4.88 1.58 -11.09
C MET A 44 -3.72 1.72 -12.07
N MET A 45 -2.52 1.23 -11.76
CA MET A 45 -1.29 1.61 -12.49
C MET A 45 -1.16 1.05 -13.91
N HIS A 46 -2.08 0.19 -14.36
CA HIS A 46 -2.01 -0.39 -15.69
C HIS A 46 -2.76 0.46 -16.74
N GLY A 47 -2.05 1.40 -17.38
CA GLY A 47 -2.45 2.11 -18.60
C GLY A 47 -3.92 2.55 -18.63
N ARG A 48 -4.79 1.73 -19.24
CA ARG A 48 -6.24 1.96 -19.37
C ARG A 48 -6.99 2.11 -18.03
N ASN A 49 -6.38 1.70 -16.92
CA ASN A 49 -6.96 1.78 -15.58
C ASN A 49 -6.57 3.05 -14.83
N ASN A 50 -5.69 3.88 -15.40
CA ASN A 50 -5.20 5.10 -14.77
C ASN A 50 -6.35 6.05 -14.43
N GLY A 51 -6.34 6.55 -13.20
CA GLY A 51 -7.31 7.53 -12.70
C GLY A 51 -8.71 6.98 -12.39
N LYS A 52 -9.01 5.70 -12.67
CA LYS A 52 -10.31 5.07 -12.40
C LYS A 52 -10.52 4.71 -10.92
N LYS A 53 -10.42 5.72 -10.04
CA LYS A 53 -10.39 5.51 -8.59
C LYS A 53 -11.71 4.99 -8.05
N LEU A 54 -12.84 5.48 -8.54
CA LEU A 54 -14.16 4.98 -8.15
C LEU A 54 -14.33 3.48 -8.42
N MET A 55 -13.79 2.99 -9.54
CA MET A 55 -13.79 1.57 -9.88
C MET A 55 -12.91 0.77 -8.91
N ALA A 56 -11.69 1.23 -8.65
CA ALA A 56 -10.76 0.57 -7.72
C ALA A 56 -11.29 0.50 -6.29
N VAL A 57 -11.96 1.56 -5.81
CA VAL A 57 -12.59 1.57 -4.47
C VAL A 57 -13.67 0.50 -4.34
N ARG A 58 -14.50 0.31 -5.38
CA ARG A 58 -15.53 -0.74 -5.38
C ARG A 58 -14.93 -2.14 -5.37
N ILE A 59 -13.87 -2.37 -6.16
CA ILE A 59 -13.15 -3.66 -6.19
C ILE A 59 -12.59 -3.99 -4.81
N VAL A 60 -11.94 -3.03 -4.15
CA VAL A 60 -11.38 -3.24 -2.79
C VAL A 60 -12.48 -3.49 -1.76
N LYS A 61 -13.62 -2.80 -1.85
CA LYS A 61 -14.77 -3.04 -0.97
C LYS A 61 -15.26 -4.49 -1.07
N HIS A 62 -15.50 -4.99 -2.29
CA HIS A 62 -15.93 -6.37 -2.49
C HIS A 62 -14.87 -7.40 -2.07
N ALA A 63 -13.59 -7.11 -2.29
CA ALA A 63 -12.52 -7.97 -1.81
C ALA A 63 -12.52 -8.09 -0.27
N PHE A 64 -12.77 -6.98 0.46
CA PHE A 64 -12.87 -7.02 1.92
C PHE A 64 -14.12 -7.76 2.41
N GLU A 65 -15.24 -7.67 1.71
CA GLU A 65 -16.44 -8.46 2.00
C GLU A 65 -16.15 -9.96 1.86
N ILE A 66 -15.48 -10.36 0.77
CA ILE A 66 -15.07 -11.76 0.55
C ILE A 66 -14.10 -12.23 1.64
N ILE A 67 -13.08 -11.42 1.98
CA ILE A 67 -12.13 -11.76 3.05
C ILE A 67 -12.87 -11.99 4.37
N HIS A 68 -13.79 -11.11 4.73
CA HIS A 68 -14.56 -11.24 5.97
C HIS A 68 -15.42 -12.50 5.98
N LEU A 69 -16.07 -12.84 4.87
CA LEU A 69 -16.86 -14.06 4.75
C LEU A 69 -16.01 -15.34 4.83
N LEU A 70 -14.77 -15.30 4.33
CA LEU A 70 -13.87 -16.46 4.33
C LEU A 70 -13.18 -16.68 5.68
N THR A 71 -12.76 -15.62 6.37
CA THR A 71 -11.97 -15.74 7.62
C THR A 71 -12.77 -15.47 8.88
N GLY A 72 -13.89 -14.74 8.80
CA GLY A 72 -14.64 -14.25 9.96
C GLY A 72 -13.94 -13.12 10.73
N GLU A 73 -12.74 -12.73 10.32
CA GLU A 73 -11.94 -11.69 10.98
C GLU A 73 -12.20 -10.31 10.37
N ASN A 74 -11.66 -9.26 11.01
CA ASN A 74 -11.66 -7.92 10.42
C ASN A 74 -10.77 -7.89 9.16
N PRO A 75 -11.32 -7.59 7.96
CA PRO A 75 -10.54 -7.61 6.72
C PRO A 75 -9.40 -6.59 6.69
N LEU A 76 -9.49 -5.50 7.46
CA LEU A 76 -8.39 -4.54 7.61
C LEU A 76 -7.20 -5.15 8.33
N GLN A 77 -7.44 -5.98 9.34
CA GLN A 77 -6.38 -6.68 10.07
C GLN A 77 -5.67 -7.67 9.15
N VAL A 78 -6.44 -8.44 8.35
CA VAL A 78 -5.90 -9.37 7.35
C VAL A 78 -5.01 -8.65 6.35
N LEU A 79 -5.46 -7.49 5.82
CA LEU A 79 -4.65 -6.68 4.91
C LEU A 79 -3.33 -6.22 5.56
N VAL A 80 -3.39 -5.74 6.81
CA VAL A 80 -2.20 -5.27 7.54
C VAL A 80 -1.21 -6.41 7.74
N THR A 81 -1.68 -7.57 8.18
CA THR A 81 -0.86 -8.77 8.36
C THR A 81 -0.23 -9.21 7.04
N ALA A 82 -0.98 -9.20 5.94
CA ALA A 82 -0.47 -9.53 4.61
C ALA A 82 0.67 -8.58 4.16
N ILE A 83 0.55 -7.28 4.45
CA ILE A 83 1.58 -6.29 4.13
C ILE A 83 2.84 -6.50 4.98
N ILE A 84 2.68 -6.82 6.26
CA ILE A 84 3.81 -7.10 7.16
C ILE A 84 4.61 -8.32 6.67
N ASN A 85 3.92 -9.37 6.24
CA ASN A 85 4.56 -10.63 5.85
C ASN A 85 5.11 -10.64 4.42
N SER A 86 4.64 -9.75 3.54
CA SER A 86 5.07 -9.70 2.12
C SER A 86 6.29 -8.82 1.86
N GLY A 87 6.68 -7.97 2.81
CA GLY A 87 7.81 -7.05 2.64
C GLY A 87 9.16 -7.78 2.58
N PRO A 88 9.96 -7.65 1.50
CA PRO A 88 11.32 -8.19 1.47
C PRO A 88 12.19 -7.49 2.51
N ARG A 89 13.06 -8.26 3.18
CA ARG A 89 13.97 -7.75 4.23
C ARG A 89 15.33 -7.32 3.69
N GLU A 90 15.75 -7.93 2.60
CA GLU A 90 17.04 -7.71 1.95
C GLU A 90 16.80 -7.52 0.46
N ASP A 91 17.62 -6.68 -0.16
CA ASP A 91 17.63 -6.48 -1.61
C ASP A 91 19.07 -6.23 -2.05
N SER A 92 19.42 -6.63 -3.27
CA SER A 92 20.78 -6.50 -3.76
C SER A 92 20.95 -5.25 -4.61
N THR A 93 21.88 -4.38 -4.23
CA THR A 93 22.22 -3.18 -5.01
C THR A 93 23.38 -3.47 -5.96
N ARG A 94 23.27 -3.00 -7.20
CA ARG A 94 24.35 -3.07 -8.18
C ARG A 94 25.38 -1.99 -7.88
N ILE A 95 26.61 -2.38 -7.59
CA ILE A 95 27.72 -1.46 -7.33
C ILE A 95 28.80 -1.68 -8.38
N GLY A 96 29.16 -0.61 -9.08
CA GLY A 96 30.24 -0.59 -10.07
C GLY A 96 31.47 0.12 -9.53
N ARG A 97 32.66 -0.44 -9.78
CA ARG A 97 33.94 0.26 -9.59
C ARG A 97 34.87 -0.07 -10.75
N ALA A 98 35.29 0.96 -11.49
CA ALA A 98 36.31 0.91 -12.54
C ALA A 98 36.16 -0.29 -13.51
N GLY A 99 34.95 -0.55 -14.01
CA GLY A 99 34.67 -1.61 -14.99
C GLY A 99 34.20 -2.94 -14.38
N THR A 100 34.42 -3.17 -13.08
CA THR A 100 33.85 -4.33 -12.37
C THR A 100 32.49 -4.00 -11.78
N VAL A 101 31.52 -4.88 -11.97
CA VAL A 101 30.17 -4.77 -11.42
C VAL A 101 29.95 -5.94 -10.49
N ARG A 102 29.57 -5.66 -9.26
CA ARG A 102 29.13 -6.68 -8.30
C ARG A 102 27.79 -6.29 -7.69
N ARG A 103 27.08 -7.28 -7.16
CA ARG A 103 25.90 -7.06 -6.34
C ARG A 103 26.32 -7.08 -4.87
N GLN A 104 25.89 -6.09 -4.12
CA GLN A 104 26.03 -6.04 -2.67
C GLN A 104 24.65 -6.23 -2.07
N ALA A 105 24.52 -7.16 -1.12
CA ALA A 105 23.34 -7.26 -0.27
C ALA A 105 23.24 -6.04 0.66
#